data_AF-A0A1J3EHZ6-F1
#
_entry.id   AF-A0A1J3EHZ6-F1
#
_cell.length_a   1.000
_cell.length_b   1.000
_cell.length_c   1.000
_cell.angle_alpha   90.00
_cell.angle_beta   90.00
_cell.angle_gamma   90.00
#
_symmetry.space_group_name_H-M   'P 1'
#
loop_
_entity.id
_entity.type
_entity.pdbx_description
1 polymer ?
#
loop_
_entity_poly.entity_id
_entity_poly.type
_entity_poly.pdbx_seq_one_letter_code
_entity_poly.pdbx_strand_id
1 'polypeptide(L)'
;QTNSYTPQSCSNGAIPIGEFPNMLSRFTCQDKDPPETCRITGKFITQAAYLKVYAYSNSAQGMIDILPSLQNLTQCLALKDTLSSIVSNQCKP
;
A
#
# COMPACT_ATOMS: atom_id res chain seq x y z
N GLN A 1 18.61 13.82 10.11
CA GLN A 1 17.29 13.58 10.72
C GLN A 1 16.82 12.20 10.29
N THR A 2 16.81 11.24 11.21
CA THR A 2 16.17 9.93 10.98
C THR A 2 14.69 10.13 11.20
N ASN A 3 13.90 10.20 10.12
CA ASN A 3 12.44 10.14 10.22
C ASN A 3 12.09 8.80 10.85
N SER A 4 11.71 8.78 12.14
CA SER A 4 11.15 7.57 12.74
C SER A 4 9.76 7.39 12.14
N TYR A 5 9.64 6.48 11.18
CA TYR A 5 8.35 6.02 10.75
C TYR A 5 7.65 5.40 11.96
N THR A 6 6.58 6.05 12.43
CA THR A 6 5.69 5.48 13.44
C THR A 6 4.55 4.80 12.69
N PRO A 7 4.52 3.46 12.63
CA PRO A 7 3.44 2.75 11.97
C PRO A 7 2.10 3.21 12.53
N GLN A 8 1.12 3.40 11.66
CA GLN A 8 -0.26 3.78 12.02
C GLN A 8 -0.43 5.18 12.65
N SER A 9 0.64 5.99 12.75
CA SER A 9 0.54 7.40 13.16
C SER A 9 0.30 8.30 11.95
N CYS A 10 -0.88 8.18 11.36
CA CYS A 10 -1.32 9.12 10.32
C CYS A 10 -1.90 10.38 11.00
N SER A 11 -1.71 11.55 10.41
CA SER A 11 -2.31 12.79 10.92
C SER A 11 -3.84 12.69 10.94
N ASN A 12 -4.51 13.44 11.82
CA ASN A 12 -5.98 13.47 11.85
C ASN A 12 -6.55 13.85 10.47
N GLY A 13 -7.46 13.03 9.96
CA GLY A 13 -8.06 13.19 8.63
C GLY A 13 -7.24 12.57 7.48
N ALA A 14 -6.09 11.97 7.75
CA ALA A 14 -5.35 11.20 6.76
C ALA A 14 -6.09 9.89 6.43
N ILE A 15 -5.97 9.48 5.16
CA ILE A 15 -6.59 8.27 4.64
C ILE A 15 -5.50 7.20 4.56
N PRO A 16 -5.71 5.99 5.12
CA PRO A 16 -4.80 4.87 4.92
C PRO A 16 -4.59 4.60 3.44
N ILE A 17 -3.38 4.24 3.03
CA ILE A 17 -3.12 4.01 1.61
C ILE A 17 -4.03 2.90 1.06
N GLY A 18 -4.32 1.87 1.86
CA GLY A 18 -5.26 0.79 1.51
C GLY A 18 -6.70 1.26 1.25
N GLU A 19 -7.11 2.40 1.80
CA GLU A 19 -8.44 3.01 1.62
C GLU A 19 -8.50 3.98 0.43
N PHE A 20 -7.34 4.38 -0.11
CA PHE A 20 -7.26 5.29 -1.25
C PHE A 20 -8.03 4.79 -2.49
N PRO A 21 -8.00 3.49 -2.87
CA PRO A 21 -8.79 2.98 -3.99
C PRO A 21 -10.30 3.20 -3.81
N ASN A 22 -10.83 3.10 -2.59
CA ASN A 22 -12.26 3.31 -2.34
C ASN A 22 -12.68 4.74 -2.70
N MET A 23 -11.83 5.73 -2.42
CA MET A 23 -12.05 7.12 -2.84
C MET A 23 -11.99 7.31 -4.36
N LEU A 24 -11.17 6.54 -5.06
CA LEU A 24 -11.06 6.61 -6.52
C LEU A 24 -12.19 5.88 -7.25
N SER A 25 -12.80 4.88 -6.61
CA SER A 25 -13.84 4.03 -7.22
C SER A 25 -14.99 4.84 -7.85
N ARG A 26 -15.38 5.95 -7.21
CA ARG A 26 -16.44 6.87 -7.70
C ARG A 26 -16.07 7.62 -8.97
N PHE A 27 -14.78 7.75 -9.27
CA PHE A 27 -14.26 8.38 -10.48
C PHE A 27 -13.84 7.35 -11.55
N THR A 28 -14.03 6.05 -11.27
CA THR A 28 -13.65 4.96 -12.17
C THR A 28 -14.77 4.63 -13.16
N CYS A 29 -14.43 4.68 -14.44
CA CYS A 29 -15.22 4.16 -15.55
C CYS A 29 -15.00 2.65 -15.65
N GLN A 30 -16.08 1.85 -15.59
CA GLN A 30 -15.98 0.40 -15.77
C GLN A 30 -15.81 0.08 -17.25
N ASP A 31 -15.15 -1.03 -17.58
CA ASP A 31 -14.89 -1.43 -18.98
C ASP A 31 -16.18 -1.69 -19.78
N LYS A 32 -17.28 -1.98 -19.10
CA LYS A 32 -18.60 -2.18 -19.69
C LYS A 32 -19.39 -0.88 -19.87
N ASP A 33 -18.96 0.21 -19.22
CA ASP A 33 -19.64 1.49 -19.31
C ASP A 33 -19.33 2.15 -20.66
N PRO A 34 -20.33 2.70 -21.37
CA PRO A 34 -20.07 3.49 -22.57
C PRO A 34 -19.17 4.70 -22.25
N PRO A 35 -18.15 5.02 -23.07
CA PRO A 35 -17.24 6.13 -22.81
C PRO A 35 -17.96 7.46 -22.56
N GLU A 36 -19.07 7.70 -23.27
CA GLU A 36 -19.86 8.92 -23.13
C GLU A 36 -20.58 9.00 -21.78
N THR A 37 -21.10 7.87 -21.27
CA THR A 37 -21.69 7.79 -19.93
C THR A 37 -20.67 8.14 -18.86
N CYS A 38 -19.45 7.62 -18.99
CA CYS A 38 -18.36 7.94 -18.06
C CYS A 38 -18.00 9.42 -18.09
N ARG A 39 -17.92 10.02 -19.28
CA ARG A 39 -17.64 11.46 -19.45
C ARG A 39 -18.69 12.33 -18.77
N ILE A 40 -19.98 12.04 -18.97
CA ILE A 40 -21.10 12.82 -18.40
C ILE A 40 -21.19 12.64 -16.88
N THR A 41 -20.83 11.46 -16.36
CA THR A 41 -20.86 11.16 -14.92
C THR A 41 -19.58 11.56 -14.18
N GLY A 42 -18.61 12.18 -14.85
CA GLY A 42 -17.36 12.61 -14.23
C GLY A 42 -16.42 11.45 -13.86
N LYS A 43 -16.57 10.29 -14.50
CA LYS A 43 -15.70 9.13 -14.33
C LYS A 43 -14.57 9.15 -15.34
N PHE A 44 -13.40 9.64 -14.93
CA PHE A 44 -12.23 9.82 -15.81
C PHE A 44 -11.10 8.81 -15.57
N ILE A 45 -11.19 8.00 -14.52
CA ILE A 45 -10.20 6.94 -14.24
C ILE A 45 -10.61 5.68 -15.02
N THR A 46 -9.70 5.11 -15.81
CA THR A 46 -9.97 3.84 -16.48
C THR A 46 -9.95 2.68 -15.48
N GLN A 47 -10.73 1.62 -15.73
CA GLN A 47 -10.71 0.42 -14.89
C GLN A 47 -9.30 -0.15 -14.74
N ALA A 48 -8.51 -0.19 -15.81
CA ALA A 48 -7.13 -0.66 -15.77
C ALA A 48 -6.23 0.19 -14.85
N ALA A 49 -6.39 1.53 -14.85
CA ALA A 49 -5.65 2.41 -13.95
C ALA A 49 -6.10 2.21 -12.49
N TYR A 50 -7.41 2.11 -12.26
CA TYR A 50 -7.97 1.80 -10.94
C TYR A 50 -7.43 0.49 -10.37
N LEU A 51 -7.38 -0.59 -11.16
CA LEU A 51 -6.89 -1.89 -10.70
C LEU A 51 -5.40 -1.85 -10.32
N LYS A 52 -4.58 -1.07 -11.03
CA LYS A 52 -3.17 -0.85 -10.65
C LYS A 52 -3.07 -0.14 -9.30
N VAL A 53 -3.83 0.94 -9.12
CA VAL A 53 -3.85 1.68 -7.85
C VAL A 53 -4.35 0.78 -6.72
N TYR A 54 -5.40 -0.01 -6.96
CA TYR A 54 -5.93 -0.98 -6.01
C TYR A 54 -4.86 -1.98 -5.57
N ALA A 55 -4.18 -2.62 -6.53
CA ALA A 55 -3.14 -3.60 -6.24
C ALA A 55 -1.99 -2.98 -5.44
N TYR A 56 -1.42 -1.87 -5.92
CA TYR A 56 -0.28 -1.24 -5.24
C TYR A 56 -0.62 -0.70 -3.86
N SER A 57 -1.80 -0.09 -3.70
CA SER A 57 -2.24 0.46 -2.42
C SER A 57 -2.44 -0.63 -1.38
N ASN A 58 -3.09 -1.74 -1.75
CA ASN A 58 -3.29 -2.87 -0.84
C ASN A 58 -1.98 -3.59 -0.52
N SER A 59 -1.07 -3.77 -1.50
CA SER A 59 0.26 -4.33 -1.24
C SER A 59 1.07 -3.45 -0.27
N ALA A 60 1.05 -2.13 -0.47
CA ALA A 60 1.73 -1.18 0.41
C ALA A 60 1.13 -1.18 1.82
N GLN A 61 -0.20 -1.19 1.94
CA GLN A 61 -0.87 -1.28 3.24
C GLN A 61 -0.50 -2.57 3.97
N GLY A 62 -0.50 -3.71 3.28
CA GLY A 62 -0.07 -4.99 3.87
C GLY A 62 1.37 -4.95 4.40
N MET A 63 2.30 -4.31 3.68
CA MET A 63 3.68 -4.12 4.18
C MET A 63 3.71 -3.22 5.42
N ILE A 64 2.93 -2.14 5.42
CA ILE A 64 2.80 -1.20 6.55
C ILE A 64 2.27 -1.93 7.79
N ASP A 65 1.25 -2.78 7.62
CA ASP A 65 0.58 -3.49 8.71
C ASP A 65 1.48 -4.57 9.34
N ILE A 66 2.37 -5.18 8.55
CA ILE A 66 3.30 -6.21 9.01
C ILE A 66 4.55 -5.61 9.68
N LEU A 67 4.93 -4.37 9.33
CA LEU A 67 6.17 -3.75 9.80
C LEU A 67 6.33 -3.71 11.34
N PRO A 68 5.30 -3.34 12.15
CA PRO A 68 5.43 -3.38 13.62
C PRO A 68 5.75 -4.77 14.16
N SER A 69 5.13 -5.80 13.59
CA SER A 69 5.36 -7.19 13.97
C SER A 69 6.79 -7.62 13.62
N LEU A 70 7.29 -7.23 12.44
CA LEU A 70 8.70 -7.48 12.07
C LEU A 70 9.67 -6.76 13.00
N GLN A 71 9.40 -5.49 13.33
CA GLN A 71 10.21 -4.73 14.28
C GLN A 71 10.27 -5.41 15.65
N ASN A 72 9.12 -5.87 16.17
CA ASN A 72 9.07 -6.62 17.43
C ASN A 72 9.86 -7.94 17.34
N LEU A 73 9.75 -8.69 16.24
CA LEU A 73 10.51 -9.92 16.03
C LEU A 73 12.03 -9.69 16.02
N THR A 74 12.51 -8.53 15.56
CA THR A 74 13.95 -8.19 15.63
C THR A 74 14.46 -7.94 17.04
N GLN A 75 13.59 -7.81 18.04
CA GLN A 75 14.02 -7.76 19.45
C GLN A 75 14.45 -9.15 19.95
N CYS A 76 14.03 -10.23 19.29
CA CYS A 76 14.51 -11.58 19.55
C CYS A 76 15.87 -11.80 18.87
N LEU A 77 16.96 -11.81 19.65
CA LEU A 77 18.34 -11.90 19.15
C LEU A 77 18.56 -13.04 18.12
N ALA A 78 18.09 -14.25 18.42
CA ALA A 78 18.24 -15.39 17.51
C ALA A 78 17.57 -15.18 16.14
N LEU A 79 16.37 -14.55 16.13
CA LEU A 79 15.66 -14.24 14.89
C LEU A 79 16.35 -13.10 14.13
N LYS A 80 16.77 -12.06 14.84
CA LYS A 80 17.51 -10.93 14.27
C LYS A 80 18.80 -11.39 13.58
N ASP A 81 19.59 -12.22 14.25
CA ASP A 81 20.88 -12.68 13.73
C ASP A 81 20.68 -13.57 12.50
N THR A 82 19.67 -14.44 12.53
CA THR A 82 19.31 -15.30 11.40
C THR A 82 18.86 -14.47 10.19
N LEU A 83 17.93 -13.52 10.38
CA LEU A 83 17.46 -12.64 9.30
C LEU A 83 18.60 -11.77 8.74
N SER A 84 19.47 -11.24 9.60
CA SER A 84 20.63 -10.45 9.19
C SER A 84 21.61 -11.27 8.35
N SER A 85 21.84 -12.53 8.71
CA SER A 85 22.66 -13.46 7.93
C SER A 85 22.04 -13.76 6.57
N ILE A 86 20.73 -14.02 6.50
CA ILE A 86 20.03 -14.28 5.23
C ILE A 86 20.14 -13.06 4.31
N VAL A 87 19.82 -11.87 4.81
CA VAL A 87 19.88 -10.63 4.00
C VAL A 87 21.31 -10.35 3.51
N SER A 88 22.30 -10.49 4.39
CA SER A 88 23.69 -10.15 4.04
C SER A 88 24.34 -11.17 3.11
N ASN A 89 23.97 -12.44 3.22
CA ASN A 89 24.67 -13.54 2.56
C ASN A 89 23.89 -14.17 1.40
N GLN A 90 22.56 -14.22 1.48
CA GLN A 90 21.70 -14.96 0.54
C GLN A 90 20.82 -14.04 -0.31
N CYS A 91 20.35 -12.93 0.25
CA CYS A 91 19.54 -11.93 -0.46
C CYS A 91 20.35 -10.67 -0.75
N LYS A 92 21.58 -10.84 -1.27
CA LYS A 92 22.40 -9.69 -1.67
C LYS A 92 21.59 -8.79 -2.62
N PRO A 93 21.66 -7.46 -2.43
CA PRO A 93 20.95 -6.50 -3.28
C PRO A 93 21.37 -6.60 -4.75
#